data_AF-A0A170UXX4-F1
#
_entry.id   AF-A0A170UXX4-F1
#
_cell.length_a   1.000
_cell.length_b   1.000
_cell.length_c   1.000
_cell.angle_alpha   90.00
_cell.angle_beta   90.00
_cell.angle_gamma   90.00
#
_symmetry.space_group_name_H-M   'P 1'
#
loop_
_entity.id
_entity.type
_entity.pdbx_description
1 polymer ?
#
loop_
_entity_poly.entity_id
_entity_poly.type
_entity_poly.pdbx_seq_one_letter_code
_entity_poly.pdbx_strand_id
1 'polypeptide(L)'
;EFKKQLSNAQDEVCKMKVQVKAQKELIGQSNKEIQQMINHKEQLTKVIGEKELEILSRNHEIGKYESNISDTIRYIHLMKSKHKWIENDREYFGQPNGVYDFTKNDPKEAGQKVKRLNEIEG
;
A
#
# COMPACT_ATOMS: atom_id res chain seq x y z
N GLU A 1 51.99 0.73 62.11
CA GLU A 1 50.83 1.51 61.61
C GLU A 1 50.94 1.97 60.16
N PHE A 2 51.74 3.02 59.85
CA PHE A 2 51.65 3.72 58.55
C PHE A 2 51.84 2.85 57.29
N LYS A 3 52.85 1.96 57.26
CA LYS A 3 53.05 1.04 56.12
C LYS A 3 51.84 0.12 55.87
N LYS A 4 51.19 -0.34 56.94
CA LYS A 4 50.03 -1.23 56.86
C LYS A 4 48.80 -0.47 56.35
N GLN A 5 48.59 0.76 56.82
CA GLN A 5 47.53 1.64 56.31
C GLN A 5 47.72 2.00 54.85
N LEU A 6 48.96 2.30 54.43
CA LEU A 6 49.29 2.59 53.03
C LEU A 6 49.01 1.37 52.12
N SER A 7 49.40 0.17 52.56
CA SER A 7 49.12 -1.08 51.84
C SER A 7 47.61 -1.32 51.70
N ASN A 8 46.84 -1.18 52.77
CA ASN A 8 45.39 -1.35 52.73
C ASN A 8 44.71 -0.35 51.78
N ALA A 9 45.14 0.92 51.80
CA ALA A 9 44.63 1.94 50.90
C ALA A 9 44.97 1.64 49.43
N GLN A 10 46.16 1.11 49.14
CA GLN A 10 46.54 0.66 47.80
C GLN A 10 45.65 -0.49 47.31
N ASP A 11 45.36 -1.47 48.17
CA ASP A 11 44.49 -2.59 47.83
C ASP A 11 43.05 -2.15 47.55
N GLU A 12 42.52 -1.23 48.35
CA GLU A 12 41.19 -0.63 48.14
C GLU A 12 41.13 0.16 46.82
N VAL A 13 42.12 0.99 46.53
CA VAL A 13 42.21 1.72 45.26
C VAL A 13 42.27 0.75 44.08
N CYS A 14 43.00 -0.37 44.21
CA CYS A 14 43.09 -1.38 43.17
C CYS A 14 41.72 -2.04 42.93
N LYS A 15 41.01 -2.44 44.00
CA LYS A 15 39.65 -3.00 43.92
C LYS A 15 38.66 -2.02 43.28
N MET A 16 38.68 -0.76 43.70
CA MET A 16 37.81 0.28 43.12
C MET A 16 38.09 0.49 41.64
N LYS A 17 39.37 0.51 41.20
CA LYS A 17 39.72 0.63 39.77
C LYS A 17 39.16 -0.53 38.94
N VAL A 18 39.23 -1.76 39.45
CA VAL A 18 38.67 -2.93 38.76
C VAL A 18 37.15 -2.81 38.65
N GLN A 19 36.46 -2.44 39.72
CA GLN A 19 35.01 -2.24 39.71
C GLN A 19 34.57 -1.13 38.74
N VAL A 20 35.26 0.00 38.73
CA VAL A 20 34.99 1.10 37.78
C VAL A 20 35.18 0.63 36.33
N LYS A 21 36.22 -0.17 36.06
CA LYS A 21 36.45 -0.71 34.72
C LYS A 21 35.31 -1.63 34.29
N ALA A 22 34.88 -2.55 35.16
CA ALA A 22 33.76 -3.44 34.87
C ALA A 22 32.45 -2.68 34.63
N GLN A 23 32.16 -1.65 35.44
CA GLN A 23 30.99 -0.80 35.23
C GLN A 23 31.05 -0.02 33.91
N LYS A 24 32.22 0.50 33.53
CA LYS A 24 32.39 1.16 32.23
C LYS A 24 32.15 0.22 31.04
N GLU A 25 32.60 -1.02 31.14
CA GLU A 25 32.37 -2.04 30.12
C GLU A 25 30.88 -2.36 29.98
N LEU A 26 30.17 -2.55 31.11
CA LEU A 26 28.73 -2.76 31.13
C LEU A 26 27.96 -1.59 30.51
N ILE A 27 28.28 -0.35 30.93
CA ILE A 27 27.66 0.86 30.36
C ILE A 27 27.94 0.94 28.86
N GLY A 28 29.17 0.63 28.43
CA GLY A 28 29.53 0.62 27.01
C GLY A 28 28.72 -0.39 26.21
N GLN A 29 28.47 -1.57 26.77
CA GLN A 29 27.65 -2.60 26.13
C GLN A 29 26.17 -2.19 26.07
N SER A 30 25.59 -1.73 27.18
CA SER A 30 24.21 -1.25 27.20
C SER A 30 24.00 -0.07 26.24
N ASN A 31 24.96 0.84 26.12
CA ASN A 31 24.85 1.95 25.19
C ASN A 31 24.84 1.48 23.73
N LYS A 32 25.61 0.44 23.37
CA LYS A 32 25.54 -0.15 22.02
C LYS A 32 24.17 -0.75 21.74
N GLU A 33 23.60 -1.48 22.69
CA GLU A 33 22.28 -2.09 22.56
C GLU A 33 21.18 -1.03 22.42
N ILE A 34 21.25 0.05 23.21
CA ILE A 34 20.33 1.19 23.09
C ILE A 34 20.41 1.81 21.69
N GLN A 35 21.62 2.04 21.16
CA GLN A 35 21.79 2.60 19.82
C GLN A 35 21.23 1.67 18.73
N GLN A 36 21.42 0.36 18.86
CA GLN A 36 20.83 -0.62 17.94
C GLN A 36 19.30 -0.59 17.99
N MET A 37 18.71 -0.52 19.19
CA MET A 37 17.26 -0.41 19.34
C MET A 37 16.70 0.89 18.77
N ILE A 38 17.39 2.02 18.96
CA ILE A 38 17.00 3.31 18.38
C ILE A 38 16.98 3.22 16.85
N ASN A 39 18.05 2.70 16.24
CA ASN A 39 18.13 2.54 14.79
C ASN A 39 17.01 1.63 14.26
N HIS A 40 16.72 0.52 14.96
CA HIS A 40 15.63 -0.36 14.56
C HIS A 40 14.27 0.33 14.67
N LYS A 41 14.03 1.10 15.73
CA LYS A 41 12.81 1.91 15.89
C LYS A 41 12.64 2.91 14.75
N GLU A 42 13.71 3.59 14.35
CA GLU A 42 13.68 4.55 13.24
C GLU A 42 13.37 3.88 11.91
N GLN A 43 13.95 2.71 11.65
CA GLN A 43 13.62 1.90 10.47
C GLN A 43 12.15 1.50 10.44
N LEU A 44 11.61 1.01 11.56
CA LEU A 44 10.20 0.66 11.68
C LEU A 44 9.30 1.88 11.46
N THR A 45 9.68 3.03 12.02
CA THR A 45 8.93 4.29 11.84
C THR A 45 8.86 4.68 10.37
N LYS A 46 9.96 4.52 9.62
CA LYS A 46 9.98 4.78 8.17
C LYS A 46 9.05 3.83 7.41
N VAL A 47 9.12 2.53 7.70
CA VAL A 47 8.25 1.52 7.06
C VAL A 47 6.77 1.80 7.35
N ILE A 48 6.44 2.21 8.57
CA ILE A 48 5.07 2.60 8.94
C ILE A 48 4.61 3.75 8.06
N GLY A 49 5.38 4.83 7.94
CA GLY A 49 5.03 5.98 7.10
C GLY A 49 4.85 5.60 5.62
N GLU A 50 5.70 4.75 5.07
CA GLU A 50 5.56 4.23 3.71
C GLU A 50 4.25 3.43 3.53
N LYS A 51 3.88 2.61 4.52
CA LYS A 51 2.65 1.82 4.49
C LYS A 51 1.39 2.66 4.64
N GLU A 52 1.42 3.71 5.46
CA GLU A 52 0.31 4.67 5.58
C GLU A 52 0.02 5.36 4.24
N LEU A 53 1.07 5.78 3.52
CA LEU A 53 0.92 6.36 2.18
C LEU A 53 0.36 5.35 1.17
N GLU A 54 0.80 4.10 1.22
CA GLU A 54 0.26 3.03 0.38
C GLU A 54 -1.23 2.80 0.65
N ILE A 55 -1.63 2.72 1.92
CA ILE A 55 -3.04 2.58 2.32
C ILE A 55 -3.88 3.74 1.77
N LEU A 56 -3.41 4.98 1.91
CA LEU A 56 -4.11 6.16 1.40
C LEU A 56 -4.31 6.08 -0.13
N SER A 57 -3.27 5.70 -0.86
CA SER A 57 -3.34 5.54 -2.32
C SER A 57 -4.36 4.48 -2.71
N ARG A 58 -4.37 3.32 -2.03
CA ARG A 58 -5.33 2.25 -2.30
C ARG A 58 -6.76 2.67 -2.00
N ASN A 59 -6.99 3.41 -0.92
CA ASN A 59 -8.32 3.94 -0.60
C ASN A 59 -8.84 4.89 -1.67
N HIS A 60 -7.99 5.75 -2.23
CA HIS A 60 -8.37 6.60 -3.36
C HIS A 60 -8.72 5.79 -4.62
N GLU A 61 -7.96 4.75 -4.93
CA GLU A 61 -8.26 3.83 -6.04
C GLU A 61 -9.62 3.15 -5.85
N ILE A 62 -9.89 2.64 -4.64
CA ILE A 62 -11.18 2.04 -4.28
C ILE A 62 -12.31 3.05 -4.51
N GLY A 63 -12.21 4.25 -3.96
CA GLY A 63 -13.24 5.28 -4.15
C GLY A 63 -13.48 5.63 -5.62
N LYS A 64 -12.43 5.65 -6.45
CA LYS A 64 -12.56 5.82 -7.90
C LYS A 64 -13.32 4.67 -8.54
N TYR A 65 -13.02 3.42 -8.17
CA TYR A 65 -13.73 2.26 -8.70
C TYR A 65 -15.20 2.25 -8.26
N GLU A 66 -15.50 2.57 -7.00
CA GLU A 66 -16.87 2.67 -6.50
C GLU A 66 -17.68 3.73 -7.27
N SER A 67 -17.10 4.91 -7.51
CA SER A 67 -17.73 5.94 -8.33
C SER A 67 -18.00 5.45 -9.75
N ASN A 68 -17.01 4.82 -10.39
CA ASN A 68 -17.15 4.29 -11.74
C ASN A 68 -18.22 3.20 -11.83
N ILE A 69 -18.30 2.32 -10.82
CA ILE A 69 -19.32 1.27 -10.73
C ILE A 69 -20.71 1.91 -10.61
N SER A 70 -20.88 2.88 -9.71
CA SER A 70 -22.13 3.61 -9.53
C SER A 70 -22.60 4.29 -10.82
N ASP A 71 -21.69 5.00 -11.50
CA ASP A 71 -21.99 5.66 -12.78
C ASP A 71 -22.33 4.64 -13.88
N THR A 72 -21.62 3.52 -13.94
CA THR A 72 -21.89 2.45 -14.91
C THR A 72 -23.25 1.82 -14.68
N ILE A 73 -23.61 1.53 -13.42
CA ILE A 73 -24.93 0.99 -13.05
C ILE A 73 -26.04 1.98 -13.44
N ARG A 74 -25.85 3.26 -13.12
CA ARG A 74 -26.79 4.32 -13.50
C ARG A 74 -26.96 4.41 -15.01
N TYR A 75 -25.86 4.33 -15.76
CA TYR A 75 -25.87 4.34 -17.22
C TYR A 75 -26.60 3.13 -17.81
N ILE A 76 -26.35 1.93 -17.29
CA ILE A 76 -27.05 0.71 -17.71
C ILE A 76 -28.56 0.86 -17.48
N HIS A 77 -28.97 1.33 -16.30
CA HIS A 77 -30.38 1.53 -15.98
C HIS A 77 -31.04 2.53 -16.93
N LEU A 78 -30.37 3.65 -17.21
CA LEU A 78 -30.83 4.65 -18.17
C LEU A 78 -31.01 4.05 -19.58
N MET A 79 -30.04 3.26 -20.06
CA MET A 79 -30.12 2.63 -21.38
C MET A 79 -31.27 1.63 -21.47
N LYS A 80 -31.44 0.78 -20.45
CA LYS A 80 -32.58 -0.16 -20.36
C LYS A 80 -33.93 0.56 -20.38
N SER A 81 -34.05 1.69 -19.67
CA SER A 81 -35.25 2.52 -19.65
C SER A 81 -35.54 3.15 -21.02
N LYS A 82 -34.51 3.71 -21.66
CA LYS A 82 -34.65 4.42 -22.94
C LYS A 82 -34.94 3.49 -24.12
N HIS A 83 -34.44 2.25 -24.07
CA HIS A 83 -34.45 1.33 -25.19
C HIS A 83 -34.99 -0.04 -24.78
N LYS A 84 -36.31 -0.25 -24.95
CA LYS A 84 -37.00 -1.49 -24.57
C LYS A 84 -36.41 -2.76 -25.22
N TRP A 85 -35.86 -2.63 -26.44
CA TRP A 85 -35.23 -3.75 -27.15
C TRP A 85 -34.02 -4.32 -26.39
N ILE A 86 -33.33 -3.51 -25.58
CA ILE A 86 -32.17 -3.97 -24.80
C ILE A 86 -32.55 -5.09 -23.85
N GLU A 87 -33.74 -5.05 -23.27
CA GLU A 87 -34.20 -6.12 -22.36
C GLU A 87 -34.68 -7.35 -23.13
N ASN A 88 -35.39 -7.15 -24.24
CA ASN A 88 -35.88 -8.23 -25.08
C ASN A 88 -34.74 -9.04 -25.70
N ASP A 89 -33.68 -8.35 -26.14
CA ASP A 89 -32.59 -8.97 -26.88
C ASP A 89 -31.41 -9.37 -25.98
N ARG A 90 -31.50 -9.10 -24.67
CA ARG A 90 -30.41 -9.29 -23.69
C ARG A 90 -29.84 -10.71 -23.72
N GLU A 91 -30.68 -11.71 -23.93
CA GLU A 91 -30.28 -13.12 -23.96
C GLU A 91 -29.40 -13.48 -25.17
N TYR A 92 -29.48 -12.68 -26.25
CA TYR A 92 -28.70 -12.90 -27.48
C TYR A 92 -27.36 -12.16 -27.46
N PHE A 93 -27.11 -11.28 -26.48
CA PHE A 93 -25.87 -10.49 -26.39
C PHE A 93 -24.65 -11.39 -26.15
N GLY A 94 -23.60 -11.19 -26.96
CA GLY A 94 -22.33 -11.91 -26.83
C GLY A 94 -22.41 -13.39 -27.21
N GLN A 95 -23.54 -13.88 -27.73
CA GLN A 95 -23.64 -15.27 -28.16
C GLN A 95 -22.70 -15.53 -29.35
N PRO A 96 -21.86 -16.58 -29.30
CA PRO A 96 -20.97 -16.94 -30.42
C PRO A 96 -21.77 -17.19 -31.70
N ASN A 97 -21.34 -16.63 -32.82
CA ASN A 97 -22.02 -16.68 -34.11
C ASN A 97 -23.43 -16.05 -34.14
N GLY A 98 -23.85 -15.34 -33.08
CA GLY A 98 -25.09 -14.60 -33.03
C GLY A 98 -24.99 -13.21 -33.66
N VAL A 99 -26.13 -12.53 -33.80
CA VAL A 99 -26.18 -11.15 -34.33
C VAL A 99 -25.46 -10.13 -33.43
N TYR A 100 -25.33 -10.46 -32.13
CA TYR A 100 -24.59 -9.69 -31.14
C TYR A 100 -23.28 -10.39 -30.72
N ASP A 101 -22.65 -11.16 -31.61
CA ASP A 101 -21.32 -11.73 -31.37
C ASP A 101 -20.26 -10.61 -31.33
N PHE A 102 -19.92 -10.18 -30.12
CA PHE A 102 -18.96 -9.10 -29.90
C PHE A 102 -17.52 -9.47 -30.27
N THR A 103 -17.22 -10.76 -30.50
CA THR A 103 -15.90 -11.19 -30.96
C THR A 103 -15.74 -11.00 -32.46
N LYS A 104 -16.82 -11.16 -33.23
CA LYS A 104 -16.86 -10.94 -34.69
C LYS A 104 -17.23 -9.50 -35.06
N ASN A 105 -18.08 -8.86 -34.24
CA ASN A 105 -18.52 -7.49 -34.40
C ASN A 105 -18.20 -6.70 -33.13
N ASP A 106 -16.98 -6.15 -33.03
CA ASP A 106 -16.59 -5.29 -31.90
C ASP A 106 -17.57 -4.09 -31.81
N PRO A 107 -18.29 -3.92 -30.69
CA PRO A 107 -19.20 -2.80 -30.49
C PRO A 107 -18.57 -1.41 -30.72
N LYS A 108 -17.27 -1.25 -30.42
CA LYS A 108 -16.54 0.01 -30.64
C LYS A 108 -16.36 0.29 -32.13
N GLU A 109 -15.97 -0.71 -32.90
CA GLU A 109 -15.80 -0.56 -34.35
C GLU A 109 -17.13 -0.39 -35.07
N ALA A 110 -18.15 -1.15 -34.65
CA ALA A 110 -19.52 -1.01 -35.15
C ALA A 110 -20.05 0.41 -34.90
N GLY A 111 -19.86 0.94 -33.67
CA GLY A 111 -20.22 2.32 -33.33
C GLY A 111 -19.50 3.37 -34.19
N GLN A 112 -18.21 3.17 -34.48
CA GLN A 112 -17.47 4.06 -35.39
C GLN A 112 -17.96 3.98 -36.83
N LYS A 113 -18.30 2.78 -37.33
CA LYS A 113 -18.87 2.60 -38.67
C LYS A 113 -20.23 3.31 -38.79
N VAL A 114 -21.10 3.17 -37.78
CA VAL A 114 -22.40 3.86 -37.75
C VAL A 114 -22.23 5.39 -37.75
N LYS A 115 -21.29 5.94 -36.97
CA LYS A 115 -21.00 7.38 -36.99
C LYS A 115 -20.57 7.87 -38.37
N ARG A 116 -19.61 7.18 -39.00
CA ARG A 116 -19.14 7.53 -40.35
C ARG A 116 -20.26 7.45 -41.39
N LEU A 117 -21.15 6.47 -41.30
CA LEU A 117 -22.29 6.36 -42.21
C LEU A 117 -23.28 7.52 -42.02
N ASN A 118 -23.60 7.87 -40.78
CA ASN A 118 -24.47 9.02 -40.49
C ASN A 118 -23.85 10.37 -40.91
N GLU A 119 -22.51 10.49 -40.93
CA GLU A 119 -21.79 11.67 -41.43
C GLU A 119 -21.71 11.74 -42.97
N ILE A 120 -21.92 10.61 -43.67
CA ILE A 120 -21.94 10.54 -45.14
C ILE A 120 -23.37 10.68 -45.70
N GLU A 121 -24.38 10.27 -44.93
CA GLU A 121 -25.80 10.35 -45.32
C GLU A 121 -26.50 11.66 -44.91
N GLY A 122 -25.84 12.51 -44.10
CA GLY A 122 -26.32 13.84 -43.70
C GLY A 122 -25.72 14.97 -44.52
#